data_AF-A0A9P6EC75-F1
#
_entry.id   AF-A0A9P6EC75-F1
#
_cell.length_a   1.000
_cell.length_b   1.000
_cell.length_c   1.000
_cell.angle_alpha   90.00
_cell.angle_beta   90.00
_cell.angle_gamma   90.00
#
_symmetry.space_group_name_H-M   'P 1'
#
loop_
_entity.id
_entity.type
_entity.pdbx_description
1 polymer ?
#
loop_
_entity_poly.entity_id
_entity_poly.type
_entity_poly.pdbx_seq_one_letter_code
_entity_poly.pdbx_strand_id
1 'polypeptide(L)'
;MDLDQDQNARQSVSNFLLAEFAKIRKVHLYLKSSWPSEHVIQFLIDKSSPQFILASTVVRYLNDPTSDDHPDKRLDDIIKYGATCPSEQPFNNIDNLYHFIFSGVNPKHRDKVWCILGVIHLASLRQEYTIPSPTPDFFDLLFSHEKSGAVYPILRPLASVIFIPTEPDKPMKSLHASLFDFLLEPRRSKDLVLNLAPSYLALFKLCVGQVERVLSSDATAEFHATISACQSHMSKIPAAGKALKVFNDFLDLLEELKFWKQDGTMKFFPLHELAAIYASIFKSSQVFAPIPLGSLSPHCFK
;
A
#
# COMPACT_ATOMS: atom_id res chain seq x y z
N MET A 1 15.95 -32.58 -7.29
CA MET A 1 15.36 -31.50 -8.11
C MET A 1 15.36 -32.03 -9.54
N ASP A 2 14.20 -32.10 -10.16
CA ASP A 2 13.98 -32.80 -11.43
C ASP A 2 14.55 -31.96 -12.60
N LEU A 3 15.54 -32.48 -13.32
CA LEU A 3 16.29 -31.73 -14.36
C LEU A 3 15.35 -31.23 -15.48
N ASP A 4 14.30 -31.99 -15.76
CA ASP A 4 13.30 -31.66 -16.79
C ASP A 4 12.44 -30.44 -16.38
N GLN A 5 12.16 -30.27 -15.08
CA GLN A 5 11.40 -29.12 -14.58
C GLN A 5 12.22 -27.84 -14.66
N ASP A 6 13.51 -27.91 -14.36
CA ASP A 6 14.42 -26.75 -14.43
C ASP A 6 14.63 -26.29 -15.88
N GLN A 7 14.83 -27.24 -16.80
CA GLN A 7 14.96 -26.94 -18.23
C GLN A 7 13.68 -26.29 -18.81
N ASN A 8 12.50 -26.75 -18.39
CA ASN A 8 11.22 -26.16 -18.79
C ASN A 8 11.02 -24.74 -18.21
N ALA A 9 11.42 -24.51 -16.96
CA ALA A 9 11.35 -23.19 -16.33
C ALA A 9 12.27 -22.19 -17.05
N ARG A 10 13.50 -22.63 -17.37
CA ARG A 10 14.49 -21.84 -18.12
C ARG A 10 13.99 -21.45 -19.51
N GLN A 11 13.42 -22.40 -20.25
CA GLN A 11 12.86 -22.12 -21.57
C GLN A 11 11.67 -21.14 -21.48
N SER A 12 10.83 -21.29 -20.47
CA SER A 12 9.66 -20.40 -20.25
C SER A 12 10.08 -18.97 -19.95
N VAL A 13 11.07 -18.79 -19.07
CA VAL A 13 11.67 -17.48 -18.76
C VAL A 13 12.33 -16.87 -20.00
N SER A 14 13.09 -17.66 -20.77
CA SER A 14 13.73 -17.21 -22.01
C SER A 14 12.71 -16.70 -23.02
N ASN A 15 11.68 -17.49 -23.31
CA ASN A 15 10.60 -17.12 -24.24
C ASN A 15 9.88 -15.85 -23.78
N PHE A 16 9.61 -15.73 -22.48
CA PHE A 16 8.98 -14.54 -21.91
C PHE A 16 9.86 -13.28 -22.09
N LEU A 17 11.14 -13.34 -21.67
CA LEU A 17 12.05 -12.20 -21.76
C LEU A 17 12.25 -11.74 -23.21
N LEU A 18 12.46 -12.67 -24.15
CA LEU A 18 12.62 -12.35 -25.56
C LEU A 18 11.38 -11.67 -26.15
N ALA A 19 10.19 -12.18 -25.81
CA ALA A 19 8.93 -11.60 -26.26
C ALA A 19 8.70 -10.19 -25.68
N GLU A 20 8.97 -9.99 -24.39
CA GLU A 20 8.78 -8.70 -23.73
C GLU A 20 9.82 -7.65 -24.16
N PHE A 21 11.09 -8.01 -24.31
CA PHE A 21 12.10 -7.10 -24.87
C PHE A 21 11.77 -6.70 -26.31
N ALA A 22 11.22 -7.62 -27.12
CA ALA A 22 10.75 -7.27 -28.45
C ALA A 22 9.59 -6.25 -28.42
N LYS A 23 8.69 -6.32 -27.42
CA LYS A 23 7.63 -5.32 -27.22
C LYS A 23 8.22 -3.97 -26.81
N ILE A 24 9.14 -3.95 -25.85
CA ILE A 24 9.83 -2.71 -25.41
C ILE A 24 10.52 -2.04 -26.61
N ARG A 25 11.28 -2.79 -27.42
CA ARG A 25 11.91 -2.24 -28.64
C ARG A 25 10.91 -1.64 -29.64
N LYS A 26 9.71 -2.22 -29.78
CA LYS A 26 8.68 -1.70 -30.68
C LYS A 26 8.12 -0.35 -30.21
N VAL A 27 8.05 -0.13 -28.89
CA VAL A 27 7.61 1.15 -28.31
C VAL A 27 8.75 2.18 -28.35
N HIS A 28 9.98 1.74 -28.11
CA HIS A 28 11.16 2.59 -28.00
C HIS A 28 12.07 2.44 -29.23
N LEU A 29 11.67 3.04 -30.36
CA LEU A 29 12.33 2.90 -31.67
C LEU A 29 13.80 3.37 -31.71
N TYR A 30 14.24 4.13 -30.70
CA TYR A 30 15.63 4.55 -30.52
C TYR A 30 16.54 3.45 -29.95
N LEU A 31 15.97 2.34 -29.43
CA LEU A 31 16.75 1.20 -28.98
C LEU A 31 17.31 0.42 -30.17
N LYS A 32 18.55 -0.05 -30.05
CA LYS A 32 19.18 -0.89 -31.07
C LYS A 32 18.43 -2.22 -31.22
N SER A 33 18.45 -2.80 -32.42
CA SER A 33 17.88 -4.14 -32.67
C SER A 33 18.55 -5.22 -31.80
N SER A 34 19.82 -5.03 -31.47
CA SER A 34 20.63 -5.88 -30.57
C SER A 34 20.40 -5.61 -29.08
N TRP A 35 19.42 -4.78 -28.71
CA TRP A 35 19.11 -4.48 -27.32
C TRP A 35 18.01 -5.41 -26.76
N PRO A 36 18.17 -5.96 -25.55
CA PRO A 36 19.41 -6.01 -24.78
C PRO A 36 20.39 -7.02 -25.40
N SER A 37 21.68 -6.95 -25.00
CA SER A 37 22.69 -7.88 -25.51
C SER A 37 22.38 -9.32 -25.08
N GLU A 38 22.81 -10.30 -25.87
CA GLU A 38 22.62 -11.72 -25.58
C GLU A 38 23.15 -12.10 -24.19
N HIS A 39 24.29 -11.53 -23.80
CA HIS A 39 24.86 -11.74 -22.46
C HIS A 39 23.91 -11.26 -21.34
N VAL A 40 23.25 -10.11 -21.51
CA VAL A 40 22.30 -9.60 -20.52
C VAL A 40 21.03 -10.45 -20.48
N ILE A 41 20.55 -10.94 -21.64
CA ILE A 41 19.42 -11.86 -21.70
C ILE A 41 19.76 -13.15 -20.94
N GLN A 42 20.92 -13.73 -21.25
CA GLN A 42 21.38 -14.97 -20.64
C GLN A 42 21.53 -14.83 -19.12
N PHE A 43 22.09 -13.70 -18.69
CA PHE A 43 22.18 -13.35 -17.28
C PHE A 43 20.79 -13.28 -16.62
N LEU A 44 19.81 -12.60 -17.22
CA LEU A 44 18.46 -12.51 -16.65
C LEU A 44 17.75 -13.87 -16.61
N ILE A 45 17.97 -14.74 -17.60
CA ILE A 45 17.47 -16.12 -17.59
C ILE A 45 18.05 -16.89 -16.41
N ASP A 46 19.38 -16.86 -16.25
CA ASP A 46 20.08 -17.57 -15.18
C ASP A 46 19.60 -17.12 -13.79
N LYS A 47 19.21 -15.85 -13.66
CA LYS A 47 18.76 -15.26 -12.39
C LYS A 47 17.27 -15.39 -12.11
N SER A 48 16.47 -15.48 -13.15
CA SER A 48 15.02 -15.57 -13.01
C SER A 48 14.53 -17.01 -13.00
N SER A 49 15.36 -18.00 -13.31
CA SER A 49 14.99 -19.40 -13.22
C SER A 49 15.31 -19.95 -11.82
N PRO A 50 14.34 -20.56 -11.10
CA PRO A 50 12.94 -20.84 -11.48
C PRO A 50 11.92 -19.73 -11.12
N GLN A 51 12.36 -18.62 -10.51
CA GLN A 51 11.51 -17.55 -10.01
C GLN A 51 11.02 -16.57 -11.12
N PHE A 52 9.98 -16.95 -11.86
CA PHE A 52 9.37 -16.11 -12.92
C PHE A 52 8.99 -14.68 -12.46
N ILE A 53 8.74 -14.50 -11.16
CA ILE A 53 8.48 -13.18 -10.57
C ILE A 53 9.63 -12.20 -10.78
N LEU A 54 10.89 -12.65 -10.83
CA LEU A 54 12.04 -11.79 -11.06
C LEU A 54 12.02 -11.23 -12.49
N ALA A 55 11.89 -12.10 -13.49
CA ALA A 55 11.78 -11.69 -14.90
C ALA A 55 10.62 -10.73 -15.13
N SER A 56 9.43 -11.07 -14.61
CA SER A 56 8.25 -10.21 -14.79
C SER A 56 8.37 -8.86 -14.09
N THR A 57 9.00 -8.80 -12.91
CA THR A 57 9.23 -7.53 -12.19
C THR A 57 10.27 -6.66 -12.92
N VAL A 58 11.35 -7.25 -13.45
CA VAL A 58 12.33 -6.53 -14.29
C VAL A 58 11.65 -5.94 -15.53
N VAL A 59 10.88 -6.74 -16.28
CA VAL A 59 10.15 -6.25 -17.46
C VAL A 59 9.22 -5.09 -17.10
N ARG A 60 8.44 -5.21 -16.02
CA ARG A 60 7.55 -4.12 -15.57
C ARG A 60 8.32 -2.86 -15.19
N TYR A 61 9.48 -3.02 -14.55
CA TYR A 61 10.34 -1.89 -14.21
C TYR A 61 10.89 -1.20 -15.47
N LEU A 62 11.26 -1.95 -16.51
CA LEU A 62 11.81 -1.38 -17.74
C LEU A 62 10.73 -0.74 -18.62
N ASN A 63 9.52 -1.29 -18.60
CA ASN A 63 8.39 -0.84 -19.40
C ASN A 63 7.45 0.10 -18.62
N ASP A 64 7.95 0.76 -17.58
CA ASP A 64 7.20 1.76 -16.83
C ASP A 64 7.01 3.02 -17.71
N PRO A 65 5.81 3.27 -18.26
CA PRO A 65 5.58 4.38 -19.18
C PRO A 65 5.64 5.73 -18.45
N THR A 66 5.56 5.71 -17.13
CA THR A 66 5.63 6.93 -16.35
C THR A 66 7.07 7.37 -16.18
N SER A 67 8.07 6.47 -16.28
CA SER A 67 9.51 6.73 -16.12
C SER A 67 10.07 7.82 -17.02
N ASP A 68 10.91 8.70 -16.45
CA ASP A 68 11.70 9.66 -17.24
C ASP A 68 13.04 9.05 -17.71
N ASP A 69 13.47 7.94 -17.09
CA ASP A 69 14.72 7.27 -17.43
C ASP A 69 14.58 6.35 -18.66
N HIS A 70 15.63 6.36 -19.48
CA HIS A 70 15.77 5.52 -20.67
C HIS A 70 15.78 4.01 -20.29
N PRO A 71 15.05 3.12 -20.99
CA PRO A 71 15.00 1.69 -20.64
C PRO A 71 16.37 1.01 -20.57
N ASP A 72 17.29 1.38 -21.45
CA ASP A 72 18.68 0.88 -21.44
C ASP A 72 19.42 1.28 -20.15
N LYS A 73 19.27 2.53 -19.70
CA LYS A 73 19.86 3.01 -18.45
C LYS A 73 19.26 2.26 -17.25
N ARG A 74 17.93 2.10 -17.22
CA ARG A 74 17.23 1.35 -16.17
C ARG A 74 17.68 -0.11 -16.10
N LEU A 75 17.91 -0.73 -17.26
CA LEU A 75 18.46 -2.08 -17.34
C LEU A 75 19.88 -2.13 -16.80
N ASP A 76 20.75 -1.21 -17.21
CA ASP A 76 22.11 -1.10 -16.69
C ASP A 76 22.14 -0.89 -15.17
N ASP A 77 21.27 -0.05 -14.62
CA ASP A 77 21.20 0.24 -13.19
C ASP A 77 20.79 -1.01 -12.39
N ILE A 78 19.83 -1.78 -12.90
CA ILE A 78 19.47 -3.10 -12.37
C ILE A 78 20.71 -4.01 -12.40
N ILE A 79 21.31 -4.22 -13.57
CA ILE A 79 22.45 -5.15 -13.72
C ILE A 79 23.62 -4.76 -12.79
N LYS A 80 23.97 -3.48 -12.72
CA LYS A 80 25.02 -2.95 -11.84
C LYS A 80 24.68 -3.15 -10.37
N TYR A 81 23.47 -2.82 -9.94
CA TYR A 81 23.05 -2.99 -8.56
C TYR A 81 23.22 -4.45 -8.13
N GLY A 82 22.76 -5.39 -8.97
CA GLY A 82 22.96 -6.81 -8.73
C GLY A 82 24.44 -7.20 -8.62
N ALA A 83 25.31 -6.68 -9.48
CA ALA A 83 26.75 -6.97 -9.44
C ALA A 83 27.46 -6.45 -8.18
N THR A 84 26.94 -5.40 -7.54
CA THR A 84 27.54 -4.77 -6.36
C THR A 84 27.03 -5.30 -5.01
N CYS A 85 25.97 -6.13 -5.01
CA CYS A 85 25.41 -6.66 -3.76
C CYS A 85 26.34 -7.71 -3.11
N PRO A 86 26.64 -7.62 -1.78
CA PRO A 86 27.55 -8.54 -1.08
C PRO A 86 27.09 -9.99 -0.97
N SER A 87 25.83 -10.30 -1.31
CA SER A 87 25.42 -11.69 -1.52
C SER A 87 26.04 -12.15 -2.83
N GLU A 88 26.81 -13.24 -2.82
CA GLU A 88 27.73 -13.69 -3.89
C GLU A 88 27.19 -13.76 -5.33
N GLN A 89 25.94 -13.40 -5.62
CA GLN A 89 25.43 -13.25 -6.97
C GLN A 89 24.38 -12.12 -7.11
N PRO A 90 24.47 -11.29 -8.17
CA PRO A 90 23.35 -10.48 -8.65
C PRO A 90 22.06 -11.29 -8.74
N PHE A 91 20.93 -10.78 -8.24
CA PHE A 91 19.59 -11.35 -8.51
C PHE A 91 19.30 -12.79 -8.09
N ASN A 92 20.06 -13.42 -7.18
CA ASN A 92 19.70 -14.78 -6.73
C ASN A 92 18.39 -14.86 -5.93
N ASN A 93 17.78 -13.72 -5.59
CA ASN A 93 16.49 -13.67 -4.94
C ASN A 93 15.74 -12.40 -5.36
N ILE A 94 14.41 -12.51 -5.50
CA ILE A 94 13.49 -11.39 -5.68
C ILE A 94 13.68 -10.28 -4.62
N ASP A 95 14.16 -10.62 -3.42
CA ASP A 95 14.44 -9.68 -2.34
C ASP A 95 15.45 -8.59 -2.74
N ASN A 96 16.51 -8.95 -3.48
CA ASN A 96 17.51 -7.97 -3.93
C ASN A 96 16.90 -6.98 -4.93
N LEU A 97 15.99 -7.45 -5.79
CA LEU A 97 15.28 -6.58 -6.73
C LEU A 97 14.29 -5.67 -5.99
N TYR A 98 13.63 -6.15 -4.92
CA TYR A 98 12.83 -5.29 -4.07
C TYR A 98 13.68 -4.22 -3.39
N HIS A 99 14.81 -4.57 -2.77
CA HIS A 99 15.74 -3.58 -2.21
C HIS A 99 16.13 -2.49 -3.21
N PHE A 100 16.45 -2.89 -4.45
CA PHE A 100 16.75 -1.95 -5.53
C PHE A 100 15.57 -1.01 -5.82
N ILE A 101 14.37 -1.56 -6.02
CA ILE A 101 13.17 -0.77 -6.36
C ILE A 101 12.81 0.20 -5.22
N PHE A 102 12.88 -0.25 -3.97
CA PHE A 102 12.62 0.59 -2.79
C PHE A 102 13.68 1.66 -2.57
N SER A 103 14.92 1.47 -3.04
CA SER A 103 15.96 2.52 -2.99
C SER A 103 15.59 3.76 -3.83
N GLY A 104 14.69 3.61 -4.80
CA GLY A 104 14.14 4.71 -5.59
C GLY A 104 13.08 5.55 -4.86
N VAL A 105 12.62 5.12 -3.68
CA VAL A 105 11.64 5.88 -2.90
C VAL A 105 12.32 7.11 -2.29
N ASN A 106 11.76 8.30 -2.57
CA ASN A 106 12.26 9.53 -1.97
C ASN A 106 12.11 9.48 -0.43
N PRO A 107 13.19 9.68 0.35
CA PRO A 107 13.14 9.64 1.80
C PRO A 107 12.08 10.58 2.42
N LYS A 108 11.79 11.71 1.77
CA LYS A 108 10.75 12.67 2.23
C LYS A 108 9.34 12.09 2.23
N HIS A 109 9.10 11.04 1.46
CA HIS A 109 7.80 10.40 1.33
C HIS A 109 7.75 9.01 1.97
N ARG A 110 8.83 8.55 2.62
CA ARG A 110 8.93 7.20 3.20
C ARG A 110 7.74 6.86 4.09
N ASP A 111 7.40 7.71 5.05
CA ASP A 111 6.31 7.44 6.00
C ASP A 111 4.96 7.27 5.30
N LYS A 112 4.69 8.08 4.27
CA LYS A 112 3.47 7.98 3.46
C LYS A 112 3.44 6.70 2.65
N VAL A 113 4.53 6.37 1.96
CA VAL A 113 4.65 5.13 1.19
C VAL A 113 4.43 3.92 2.09
N TRP A 114 5.03 3.87 3.28
CA TRP A 114 4.85 2.77 4.21
C TRP A 114 3.42 2.70 4.76
N CYS A 115 2.80 3.84 5.05
CA CYS A 115 1.38 3.88 5.43
C CYS A 115 0.49 3.34 4.31
N ILE A 116 0.73 3.73 3.06
CA ILE A 116 -0.01 3.23 1.90
C ILE A 116 0.14 1.73 1.76
N LEU A 117 1.38 1.23 1.80
CA LEU A 117 1.67 -0.20 1.68
C LEU A 117 1.02 -1.01 2.79
N GLY A 118 1.01 -0.50 4.02
CA GLY A 118 0.32 -1.15 5.13
C GLY A 118 -1.19 -1.19 4.94
N VAL A 119 -1.82 -0.11 4.47
CA VAL A 119 -3.26 -0.14 4.15
C VAL A 119 -3.56 -1.11 3.00
N ILE A 120 -2.76 -1.13 1.94
CA ILE A 120 -2.90 -2.10 0.83
C ILE A 120 -2.81 -3.53 1.36
N HIS A 121 -1.83 -3.81 2.23
CA HIS A 121 -1.68 -5.13 2.83
C HIS A 121 -2.91 -5.51 3.66
N LEU A 122 -3.32 -4.64 4.58
CA LEU A 122 -4.48 -4.89 5.43
C LEU A 122 -5.76 -5.12 4.61
N ALA A 123 -5.98 -4.31 3.57
CA ALA A 123 -7.11 -4.46 2.66
C ALA A 123 -7.04 -5.74 1.80
N SER A 124 -5.88 -6.37 1.67
CA SER A 124 -5.74 -7.67 0.99
C SER A 124 -6.14 -8.86 1.88
N LEU A 125 -6.17 -8.69 3.20
CA LEU A 125 -6.59 -9.69 4.18
C LEU A 125 -8.12 -9.81 4.30
N ARG A 126 -8.87 -9.59 3.20
CA ARG A 126 -10.34 -9.35 3.10
C ARG A 126 -11.26 -10.33 3.85
N GLN A 127 -10.75 -11.43 4.37
CA GLN A 127 -11.53 -12.34 5.21
C GLN A 127 -11.65 -11.88 6.67
N GLU A 128 -10.84 -10.89 7.10
CA GLU A 128 -10.80 -10.49 8.51
C GLU A 128 -11.41 -9.11 8.80
N TYR A 129 -11.54 -8.20 7.79
CA TYR A 129 -11.84 -6.77 8.03
C TYR A 129 -12.70 -6.07 6.98
N THR A 130 -13.56 -5.15 7.45
CA THR A 130 -14.22 -4.11 6.64
C THR A 130 -13.27 -2.92 6.47
N ILE A 131 -12.22 -3.07 5.64
CA ILE A 131 -11.32 -1.97 5.31
C ILE A 131 -11.80 -1.30 4.02
N PRO A 132 -11.86 0.04 3.96
CA PRO A 132 -12.14 0.75 2.73
C PRO A 132 -11.23 0.31 1.59
N SER A 133 -11.75 0.29 0.37
CA SER A 133 -10.95 -0.03 -0.80
C SER A 133 -9.76 0.94 -0.88
N PRO A 134 -8.50 0.45 -1.01
CA PRO A 134 -7.30 1.28 -1.01
C PRO A 134 -7.15 1.98 -2.37
N THR A 135 -8.04 2.91 -2.68
CA THR A 135 -8.07 3.65 -3.95
C THR A 135 -7.24 4.94 -3.85
N PRO A 136 -6.82 5.54 -4.98
CA PRO A 136 -6.20 6.87 -4.98
C PRO A 136 -7.01 7.91 -4.19
N ASP A 137 -8.33 7.98 -4.39
CA ASP A 137 -9.22 8.90 -3.66
C ASP A 137 -9.20 8.65 -2.15
N PHE A 138 -9.19 7.38 -1.75
CA PHE A 138 -9.09 7.01 -0.34
C PHE A 138 -7.80 7.53 0.30
N PHE A 139 -6.67 7.48 -0.42
CA PHE A 139 -5.41 7.99 0.12
C PHE A 139 -5.30 9.50 0.06
N ASP A 140 -5.85 10.16 -0.96
CA ASP A 140 -5.97 11.62 -0.99
C ASP A 140 -6.77 12.12 0.23
N LEU A 141 -7.84 11.41 0.59
CA LEU A 141 -8.57 11.62 1.82
C LEU A 141 -7.71 11.33 3.07
N LEU A 142 -7.06 10.18 3.15
CA LEU A 142 -6.23 9.80 4.29
C LEU A 142 -5.13 10.85 4.56
N PHE A 143 -4.64 11.49 3.50
CA PHE A 143 -3.59 12.49 3.56
C PHE A 143 -4.06 13.95 3.50
N SER A 144 -5.39 14.20 3.46
CA SER A 144 -6.24 15.42 3.60
C SER A 144 -5.70 16.85 3.37
N HIS A 145 -4.39 17.06 3.43
CA HIS A 145 -3.64 18.27 3.14
C HIS A 145 -2.97 18.26 1.75
N GLU A 146 -3.15 17.19 0.97
CA GLU A 146 -2.56 17.09 -0.36
C GLU A 146 -3.56 17.40 -1.48
N LYS A 147 -3.03 17.84 -2.62
CA LYS A 147 -3.81 17.99 -3.84
C LYS A 147 -4.23 16.61 -4.32
N SER A 148 -5.42 16.51 -4.93
CA SER A 148 -5.84 15.26 -5.56
C SER A 148 -4.79 14.77 -6.55
N GLY A 149 -4.47 13.47 -6.47
CA GLY A 149 -3.45 12.81 -7.27
C GLY A 149 -2.02 12.91 -6.71
N ALA A 150 -1.81 13.44 -5.50
CA ALA A 150 -0.48 13.52 -4.88
C ALA A 150 0.15 12.14 -4.59
N VAL A 151 -0.68 11.10 -4.50
CA VAL A 151 -0.25 9.72 -4.25
C VAL A 151 0.51 9.13 -5.45
N TYR A 152 0.18 9.53 -6.68
CA TYR A 152 0.79 8.96 -7.88
C TYR A 152 2.30 9.22 -7.98
N PRO A 153 2.80 10.47 -7.88
CA PRO A 153 4.24 10.72 -7.92
C PRO A 153 5.00 10.04 -6.77
N ILE A 154 4.36 9.87 -5.62
CA ILE A 154 4.95 9.26 -4.43
C ILE A 154 5.17 7.75 -4.64
N LEU A 155 4.22 7.06 -5.27
CA LEU A 155 4.27 5.62 -5.51
C LEU A 155 4.93 5.23 -6.83
N ARG A 156 5.16 6.18 -7.74
CA ARG A 156 5.77 5.95 -9.06
C ARG A 156 7.02 5.06 -9.02
N PRO A 157 7.99 5.21 -8.08
CA PRO A 157 9.14 4.31 -7.99
C PRO A 157 8.77 2.83 -7.78
N LEU A 158 7.58 2.55 -7.25
CA LEU A 158 7.07 1.22 -6.93
C LEU A 158 6.12 0.66 -8.01
N ALA A 159 5.96 1.32 -9.16
CA ALA A 159 5.01 0.90 -10.20
C ALA A 159 5.27 -0.52 -10.77
N SER A 160 6.48 -1.06 -10.59
CA SER A 160 6.83 -2.43 -10.98
C SER A 160 6.38 -3.50 -9.99
N VAL A 161 6.00 -3.12 -8.76
CA VAL A 161 5.62 -4.03 -7.66
C VAL A 161 4.24 -3.75 -7.08
N ILE A 162 3.73 -2.53 -7.25
CA ILE A 162 2.36 -2.12 -6.90
C ILE A 162 1.62 -1.74 -8.17
N PHE A 163 0.38 -2.22 -8.29
CA PHE A 163 -0.56 -1.75 -9.29
C PHE A 163 -1.12 -0.39 -8.86
N ILE A 164 -0.85 0.65 -9.64
CA ILE A 164 -1.33 2.01 -9.44
C ILE A 164 -2.33 2.32 -10.56
N PRO A 165 -3.65 2.30 -10.30
CA PRO A 165 -4.66 2.48 -11.34
C PRO A 165 -4.75 3.94 -11.78
N THR A 166 -5.00 4.19 -13.06
CA THR A 166 -5.32 5.54 -13.57
C THR A 166 -6.72 6.00 -13.17
N GLU A 167 -7.60 5.05 -12.85
CA GLU A 167 -8.97 5.31 -12.43
C GLU A 167 -9.02 5.45 -10.89
N PRO A 168 -9.60 6.53 -10.35
CA PRO A 168 -9.49 6.89 -8.94
C PRO A 168 -10.31 5.99 -7.99
N ASP A 169 -11.22 5.20 -8.53
CA ASP A 169 -12.10 4.26 -7.82
C ASP A 169 -11.56 2.81 -7.80
N LYS A 170 -10.54 2.52 -8.61
CA LYS A 170 -9.92 1.20 -8.62
C LYS A 170 -8.95 1.03 -7.45
N PRO A 171 -8.93 -0.15 -6.78
CA PRO A 171 -8.01 -0.40 -5.68
C PRO A 171 -6.58 -0.58 -6.16
N MET A 172 -5.66 0.01 -5.43
CA MET A 172 -4.25 -0.37 -5.48
C MET A 172 -4.04 -1.74 -4.86
N LYS A 173 -3.11 -2.51 -5.40
CA LYS A 173 -2.77 -3.85 -4.91
C LYS A 173 -1.32 -4.20 -5.22
N SER A 174 -0.73 -5.11 -4.45
CA SER A 174 0.55 -5.69 -4.86
C SER A 174 0.37 -6.49 -6.16
N LEU A 175 1.39 -6.45 -7.01
CA LEU A 175 1.43 -7.24 -8.24
C LEU A 175 1.77 -8.71 -7.98
N HIS A 176 2.27 -9.02 -6.78
CA HIS A 176 2.56 -10.36 -6.32
C HIS A 176 2.54 -10.44 -4.78
N ALA A 177 2.17 -11.60 -4.23
CA ALA A 177 2.12 -11.83 -2.78
C ALA A 177 3.50 -11.72 -2.10
N SER A 178 4.56 -12.15 -2.80
CA SER A 178 5.93 -12.14 -2.26
C SER A 178 6.45 -10.76 -1.86
N LEU A 179 5.83 -9.67 -2.33
CA LEU A 179 6.14 -8.32 -1.88
C LEU A 179 5.87 -8.16 -0.39
N PHE A 180 4.70 -8.57 0.08
CA PHE A 180 4.36 -8.46 1.51
C PHE A 180 5.04 -9.54 2.34
N ASP A 181 5.29 -10.74 1.78
CA ASP A 181 6.15 -11.74 2.43
C ASP A 181 7.56 -11.21 2.69
N PHE A 182 8.07 -10.34 1.81
CA PHE A 182 9.36 -9.66 1.96
C PHE A 182 9.28 -8.54 3.01
N LEU A 183 8.33 -7.61 2.84
CA LEU A 183 8.21 -6.42 3.69
C LEU A 183 7.88 -6.74 5.15
N LEU A 184 7.20 -7.85 5.42
CA LEU A 184 6.82 -8.26 6.78
C LEU A 184 7.87 -9.14 7.47
N GLU A 185 8.90 -9.62 6.76
CA GLU A 185 9.95 -10.47 7.30
C GLU A 185 11.26 -9.69 7.51
N PRO A 186 11.62 -9.32 8.76
CA PRO A 186 12.80 -8.49 9.05
C PRO A 186 14.12 -9.06 8.57
N ARG A 187 14.26 -10.39 8.51
CA ARG A 187 15.48 -11.03 8.00
C ARG A 187 15.70 -10.77 6.51
N ARG A 188 14.61 -10.57 5.75
CA ARG A 188 14.63 -10.33 4.30
C ARG A 188 14.69 -8.84 3.98
N SER A 189 13.80 -8.05 4.57
CA SER A 189 13.63 -6.62 4.25
C SER A 189 14.56 -5.68 5.01
N LYS A 190 15.20 -6.10 6.10
CA LYS A 190 16.17 -5.29 6.86
C LYS A 190 15.60 -3.93 7.29
N ASP A 191 16.05 -2.83 6.71
CA ASP A 191 15.57 -1.49 7.00
C ASP A 191 14.23 -1.16 6.32
N LEU A 192 13.77 -2.01 5.38
CA LEU A 192 12.51 -1.86 4.67
C LEU A 192 11.30 -2.49 5.38
N VAL A 193 11.48 -3.01 6.60
CA VAL A 193 10.41 -3.66 7.36
C VAL A 193 9.15 -2.78 7.44
N LEU A 194 8.02 -3.36 7.07
CA LEU A 194 6.73 -2.70 7.10
C LEU A 194 6.12 -2.82 8.50
N ASN A 195 6.17 -1.73 9.26
CA ASN A 195 5.40 -1.59 10.49
C ASN A 195 3.96 -1.19 10.15
N LEU A 196 2.97 -2.00 10.58
CA LEU A 196 1.56 -1.75 10.32
C LEU A 196 0.91 -0.74 11.28
N ALA A 197 1.57 -0.40 12.40
CA ALA A 197 1.00 0.50 13.41
C ALA A 197 0.61 1.90 12.86
N PRO A 198 1.43 2.57 12.02
CA PRO A 198 1.03 3.84 11.40
C PRO A 198 -0.20 3.71 10.49
N SER A 199 -0.34 2.58 9.79
CA SER A 199 -1.47 2.32 8.88
C SER A 199 -2.77 2.12 9.65
N TYR A 200 -2.73 1.31 10.72
CA TYR A 200 -3.87 1.15 11.62
C TYR A 200 -4.28 2.48 12.26
N LEU A 201 -3.31 3.28 12.69
CA LEU A 201 -3.57 4.60 13.25
C LEU A 201 -4.22 5.55 12.24
N ALA A 202 -3.74 5.56 11.00
CA ALA A 202 -4.30 6.41 9.95
C ALA A 202 -5.75 6.02 9.65
N LEU A 203 -6.03 4.71 9.53
CA LEU A 203 -7.40 4.18 9.40
C LEU A 203 -8.26 4.59 10.60
N PHE A 204 -7.73 4.47 11.82
CA PHE A 204 -8.45 4.87 13.04
C PHE A 204 -8.85 6.34 13.03
N LYS A 205 -7.91 7.26 12.72
CA LYS A 205 -8.21 8.69 12.62
C LYS A 205 -9.29 8.98 11.60
N LEU A 206 -9.26 8.27 10.47
CA LEU A 206 -10.28 8.42 9.45
C LEU A 206 -11.65 7.98 9.96
N CYS A 207 -11.73 6.83 10.63
CA CYS A 207 -12.98 6.35 11.17
C CYS A 207 -13.54 7.27 12.27
N VAL A 208 -12.69 7.79 13.17
CA VAL A 208 -13.08 8.82 14.14
C VAL A 208 -13.67 10.05 13.44
N GLY A 209 -13.01 10.54 12.39
CA GLY A 209 -13.51 11.66 11.61
C GLY A 209 -14.85 11.37 10.90
N GLN A 210 -15.13 10.11 10.55
CA GLN A 210 -16.45 9.71 10.06
C GLN A 210 -17.49 9.70 11.18
N VAL A 211 -17.15 9.15 12.34
CA VAL A 211 -18.04 9.14 13.51
C VAL A 211 -18.43 10.57 13.87
N GLU A 212 -17.49 11.51 13.92
CA GLU A 212 -17.79 12.94 14.16
C GLU A 212 -18.76 13.53 13.12
N ARG A 213 -18.61 13.19 11.84
CA ARG A 213 -19.52 13.66 10.77
C ARG A 213 -20.89 13.04 10.85
N VAL A 214 -20.96 11.72 11.04
CA VAL A 214 -22.21 10.98 11.20
C VAL A 214 -22.97 11.53 12.38
N LEU A 215 -22.30 11.73 13.53
CA LEU A 215 -22.87 12.37 14.71
C LEU A 215 -23.33 13.81 14.44
N SER A 216 -22.72 14.51 13.49
CA SER A 216 -23.13 15.85 13.06
C SER A 216 -24.23 15.85 11.99
N SER A 217 -24.72 14.68 11.56
CA SER A 217 -25.70 14.47 10.49
C SER A 217 -26.84 13.56 10.95
N ASP A 218 -28.00 13.58 10.30
CA ASP A 218 -29.12 12.66 10.64
C ASP A 218 -28.95 11.23 10.07
N ALA A 219 -27.75 10.83 9.62
CA ALA A 219 -27.52 9.59 8.87
C ALA A 219 -27.12 8.39 9.77
N THR A 220 -28.06 7.50 10.09
CA THR A 220 -27.87 6.41 11.09
C THR A 220 -27.32 5.09 10.53
N ALA A 221 -27.43 4.83 9.22
CA ALA A 221 -27.11 3.54 8.62
C ALA A 221 -25.59 3.25 8.51
N GLU A 222 -24.75 4.28 8.38
CA GLU A 222 -23.30 4.15 8.21
C GLU A 222 -22.55 4.03 9.56
N PHE A 223 -23.24 4.31 10.67
CA PHE A 223 -22.65 4.34 12.00
C PHE A 223 -22.15 2.96 12.48
N HIS A 224 -22.99 1.93 12.43
CA HIS A 224 -22.64 0.59 12.95
C HIS A 224 -21.44 -0.04 12.22
N ALA A 225 -21.41 0.06 10.89
CA ALA A 225 -20.31 -0.45 10.09
C ALA A 225 -18.99 0.27 10.43
N THR A 226 -19.05 1.60 10.61
CA THR A 226 -17.89 2.42 10.99
C THR A 226 -17.37 2.05 12.38
N ILE A 227 -18.25 1.89 13.37
CA ILE A 227 -17.88 1.53 14.74
C ILE A 227 -17.26 0.12 14.81
N SER A 228 -17.87 -0.86 14.14
CA SER A 228 -17.35 -2.22 14.08
C SER A 228 -15.96 -2.29 13.44
N ALA A 229 -15.75 -1.53 12.36
CA ALA A 229 -14.43 -1.40 11.73
C ALA A 229 -13.41 -0.77 12.69
N CYS A 230 -13.77 0.29 13.43
CA CYS A 230 -12.90 0.92 14.44
C CYS A 230 -12.41 -0.09 15.48
N GLN A 231 -13.33 -0.84 16.10
CA GLN A 231 -13.01 -1.80 17.17
C GLN A 231 -12.07 -2.91 16.68
N SER A 232 -12.35 -3.46 15.49
CA SER A 232 -11.53 -4.51 14.88
C SER A 232 -10.10 -4.04 14.59
N HIS A 233 -9.93 -2.78 14.18
CA HIS A 233 -8.61 -2.20 13.90
C HIS A 233 -7.82 -1.86 15.17
N MET A 234 -8.45 -1.25 16.17
CA MET A 234 -7.77 -0.86 17.40
C MET A 234 -7.26 -2.04 18.23
N SER A 235 -7.98 -3.17 18.23
CA SER A 235 -7.55 -4.39 18.95
C SER A 235 -6.22 -4.97 18.45
N LYS A 236 -5.77 -4.57 17.25
CA LYS A 236 -4.53 -5.07 16.63
C LYS A 236 -3.34 -4.14 16.75
N ILE A 237 -3.52 -2.95 17.28
CA ILE A 237 -2.41 -2.05 17.56
C ILE A 237 -1.83 -2.44 18.93
N PRO A 238 -0.59 -2.97 19.01
CA PRO A 238 -0.04 -3.51 20.26
C PRO A 238 0.03 -2.48 21.41
N ALA A 239 0.03 -1.19 21.09
CA ALA A 239 0.06 -0.07 22.03
C ALA A 239 -1.29 0.65 22.21
N ALA A 240 -2.36 0.27 21.49
CA ALA A 240 -3.64 0.98 21.56
C ALA A 240 -4.54 0.51 22.69
N GLY A 241 -4.12 -0.37 23.60
CA GLY A 241 -5.00 -0.87 24.68
C GLY A 241 -5.72 0.24 25.45
N LYS A 242 -5.04 1.37 25.72
CA LYS A 242 -5.65 2.56 26.34
C LYS A 242 -6.63 3.27 25.40
N ALA A 243 -6.31 3.43 24.11
CA ALA A 243 -7.17 4.08 23.14
C ALA A 243 -8.41 3.23 22.79
N LEU A 244 -8.25 1.91 22.67
CA LEU A 244 -9.32 0.94 22.52
C LEU A 244 -10.25 0.97 23.72
N LYS A 245 -9.70 1.01 24.94
CA LYS A 245 -10.50 1.16 26.14
C LYS A 245 -11.29 2.46 26.12
N VAL A 246 -10.64 3.61 25.87
CA VAL A 246 -11.32 4.91 25.77
C VAL A 246 -12.41 4.92 24.69
N PHE A 247 -12.16 4.26 23.56
CA PHE A 247 -13.16 4.15 22.50
C PHE A 247 -14.34 3.27 22.92
N ASN A 248 -14.09 2.12 23.53
CA ASN A 248 -15.15 1.26 24.05
C ASN A 248 -15.93 1.95 25.18
N ASP A 249 -15.26 2.61 26.13
CA ASP A 249 -15.88 3.41 27.19
C ASP A 249 -16.78 4.52 26.57
N PHE A 250 -16.39 5.10 25.42
CA PHE A 250 -17.22 6.05 24.66
C PHE A 250 -18.43 5.39 24.00
N LEU A 251 -18.30 4.19 23.43
CA LEU A 251 -19.44 3.45 22.88
C LEU A 251 -20.44 3.06 23.95
N ASP A 252 -19.95 2.57 25.09
CA ASP A 252 -20.76 2.23 26.26
C ASP A 252 -21.54 3.47 26.73
N LEU A 253 -20.87 4.65 26.79
CA LEU A 253 -21.53 5.92 27.10
C LEU A 253 -22.62 6.30 26.07
N LEU A 254 -22.38 6.11 24.77
CA LEU A 254 -23.38 6.38 23.73
C LEU A 254 -24.62 5.46 23.86
N GLU A 255 -24.39 4.20 24.23
CA GLU A 255 -25.46 3.22 24.50
C GLU A 255 -26.24 3.59 25.77
N GLU A 256 -25.54 3.93 26.87
CA GLU A 256 -26.14 4.36 28.14
C GLU A 256 -26.96 5.64 28.01
N LEU A 257 -26.49 6.61 27.22
CA LEU A 257 -27.19 7.85 26.93
C LEU A 257 -28.43 7.66 26.04
N LYS A 258 -28.73 6.42 25.61
CA LYS A 258 -29.81 6.08 24.67
C LYS A 258 -29.75 6.94 23.42
N PHE A 259 -28.53 7.26 22.98
CA PHE A 259 -28.29 8.00 21.75
C PHE A 259 -28.75 7.18 20.54
N TRP A 260 -28.79 5.85 20.71
CA TRP A 260 -29.34 4.87 19.79
C TRP A 260 -30.53 4.12 20.42
N LYS A 261 -31.55 3.83 19.60
CA LYS A 261 -32.54 2.77 19.84
C LYS A 261 -32.49 1.77 18.69
N GLN A 262 -32.73 0.50 18.98
CA GLN A 262 -32.92 -0.58 17.99
C GLN A 262 -34.01 -0.28 16.93
N ASP A 263 -34.86 0.73 17.13
CA ASP A 263 -35.90 1.18 16.19
C ASP A 263 -35.46 2.31 15.24
N GLY A 264 -34.22 2.82 15.35
CA GLY A 264 -33.67 3.84 14.46
C GLY A 264 -33.92 5.30 14.85
N THR A 265 -34.45 5.59 16.04
CA THR A 265 -34.67 6.98 16.50
C THR A 265 -33.54 7.50 17.42
N MET A 266 -32.91 8.63 17.07
CA MET A 266 -31.93 9.35 17.91
C MET A 266 -32.59 10.49 18.70
N LYS A 267 -32.12 10.75 19.94
CA LYS A 267 -32.44 11.99 20.67
C LYS A 267 -31.21 12.90 20.71
N PHE A 268 -31.38 14.12 20.20
CA PHE A 268 -30.38 15.19 20.20
C PHE A 268 -29.85 15.47 21.61
N PHE A 269 -28.60 15.13 21.87
CA PHE A 269 -27.73 15.77 22.87
C PHE A 269 -26.84 16.78 22.12
N PRO A 270 -26.28 17.83 22.77
CA PRO A 270 -25.37 18.74 22.09
C PRO A 270 -24.04 18.03 21.80
N LEU A 271 -24.01 17.32 20.69
CA LEU A 271 -22.92 16.48 20.16
C LEU A 271 -21.56 17.19 20.09
N HIS A 272 -21.57 18.52 20.01
CA HIS A 272 -20.34 19.32 20.02
C HIS A 272 -19.57 19.21 21.34
N GLU A 273 -20.23 18.98 22.49
CA GLU A 273 -19.56 18.82 23.79
C GLU A 273 -18.92 17.43 23.90
N LEU A 274 -19.61 16.38 23.45
CA LEU A 274 -19.06 15.02 23.40
C LEU A 274 -17.88 14.91 22.42
N ALA A 275 -18.00 15.52 21.23
CA ALA A 275 -16.89 15.60 20.28
C ALA A 275 -15.71 16.44 20.83
N ALA A 276 -15.98 17.53 21.55
CA ALA A 276 -14.95 18.32 22.21
C ALA A 276 -14.24 17.56 23.35
N ILE A 277 -14.97 16.78 24.14
CA ILE A 277 -14.41 15.91 25.18
C ILE A 277 -13.57 14.81 24.56
N TYR A 278 -14.06 14.16 23.49
CA TYR A 278 -13.32 13.14 22.76
C TYR A 278 -12.04 13.71 22.11
N ALA A 279 -12.14 14.85 21.42
CA ALA A 279 -11.00 15.55 20.84
C ALA A 279 -10.02 16.04 21.92
N SER A 280 -10.49 16.38 23.12
CA SER A 280 -9.66 16.74 24.27
C SER A 280 -8.90 15.53 24.85
N ILE A 281 -9.56 14.38 24.99
CA ILE A 281 -8.94 13.11 25.42
C ILE A 281 -7.92 12.64 24.36
N PHE A 282 -8.25 12.78 23.08
CA PHE A 282 -7.35 12.44 21.99
C PHE A 282 -6.15 13.40 21.89
N LYS A 283 -6.35 14.72 22.00
CA LYS A 283 -5.27 15.73 22.01
C LYS A 283 -4.36 15.63 23.24
N SER A 284 -4.93 15.37 24.42
CA SER A 284 -4.18 15.25 25.69
C SER A 284 -3.34 13.98 25.79
N SER A 285 -3.61 12.97 24.96
CA SER A 285 -2.78 11.77 24.88
C SER A 285 -1.36 12.03 24.32
N GLN A 286 -1.07 13.24 23.80
CA GLN A 286 0.15 13.60 23.06
C GLN A 286 0.42 12.72 21.81
N VAL A 287 -0.61 12.04 21.30
CA VAL A 287 -0.39 11.05 20.25
C VAL A 287 -0.39 11.70 18.86
N PHE A 288 -1.34 12.56 18.41
CA PHE A 288 -1.27 13.19 17.06
C PHE A 288 -2.14 14.46 16.82
N ALA A 289 -1.86 15.18 15.70
CA ALA A 289 -2.60 16.35 15.19
C ALA A 289 -3.92 16.01 14.42
N PRO A 290 -4.93 16.91 14.43
CA PRO A 290 -6.26 16.69 13.83
C PRO A 290 -6.36 16.96 12.31
N ILE A 291 -7.35 16.34 11.64
CA ILE A 291 -7.66 16.49 10.20
C ILE A 291 -8.87 17.45 10.01
N PRO A 292 -8.90 18.34 9.00
CA PRO A 292 -10.03 19.27 8.77
C PRO A 292 -11.29 18.61 8.15
N LEU A 293 -12.47 19.01 8.63
CA LEU A 293 -13.78 18.36 8.39
C LEU A 293 -14.49 18.68 7.05
N GLY A 294 -13.84 19.33 6.07
CA GLY A 294 -14.55 20.00 4.97
C GLY A 294 -14.78 19.25 3.63
N SER A 295 -14.27 18.03 3.42
CA SER A 295 -14.01 17.56 2.04
C SER A 295 -14.54 16.17 1.62
N LEU A 296 -15.59 15.59 2.24
CA LEU A 296 -16.03 14.23 1.88
C LEU A 296 -17.31 14.13 1.07
N SER A 297 -17.26 13.22 0.08
CA SER A 297 -18.41 12.69 -0.65
C SER A 297 -18.82 11.32 -0.07
N PRO A 298 -20.13 10.97 -0.04
CA PRO A 298 -20.65 9.72 0.52
C PRO A 298 -20.17 8.43 -0.19
N HIS A 299 -19.48 8.53 -1.32
CA HIS A 299 -19.11 7.38 -2.15
C HIS A 299 -17.82 6.65 -1.70
N CYS A 300 -17.08 7.17 -0.71
CA CYS A 300 -15.77 6.61 -0.32
C CYS A 300 -15.84 5.34 0.55
N PHE A 301 -17.01 4.96 1.04
CA PHE A 301 -17.17 3.90 2.05
C PHE A 301 -18.18 2.80 1.68
N LYS A 302 -18.57 2.72 0.40
CA LYS A 302 -19.35 1.58 -0.12
C LYS A 302 -18.46 0.43 -0.56
#